data_AF-A0A7K1ANX8-F1
#
_entry.id   AF-A0A7K1ANX8-F1
#
_cell.length_a   1.000
_cell.length_b   1.000
_cell.length_c   1.000
_cell.angle_alpha   90.00
_cell.angle_beta   90.00
_cell.angle_gamma   90.00
#
_symmetry.space_group_name_H-M   'P 1'
#
loop_
_entity.id
_entity.type
_entity.pdbx_description
1 polymer ?
#
loop_
_entity_poly.entity_id
_entity_poly.type
_entity_poly.pdbx_seq_one_letter_code
_entity_poly.pdbx_strand_id
1 'polypeptide(L)'
;MAAAGLLSSPIYAGRWVRRRLSPVNSANIEKTLILVKPDGVARGLTGEVIGRIERKGYAIVAVRMLHADREILLKHYAEHEGKPFLEPLIEFMSSGPIVAIVAQ
;
A
#
# COMPACT_ATOMS: atom_id res chain seq x y z
N MET A 1 -4.60 -55.73 -35.43
CA MET A 1 -5.07 -54.49 -36.08
C MET A 1 -5.41 -53.48 -34.99
N ALA A 2 -4.80 -52.28 -35.08
CA ALA A 2 -4.93 -51.05 -34.26
C ALA A 2 -4.66 -51.20 -32.73
N ALA A 3 -3.59 -50.74 -32.08
CA ALA A 3 -2.71 -49.55 -32.13
C ALA A 3 -3.27 -48.25 -31.52
N ALA A 4 -2.45 -47.66 -30.62
CA ALA A 4 -2.45 -46.32 -30.01
C ALA A 4 -3.35 -46.08 -28.77
N GLY A 5 -2.88 -45.54 -27.64
CA GLY A 5 -1.60 -44.91 -27.35
C GLY A 5 -1.38 -44.67 -25.84
N LEU A 6 -0.13 -44.88 -25.44
CA LEU A 6 0.49 -44.33 -24.24
C LEU A 6 0.43 -42.81 -24.27
N LEU A 7 0.04 -42.17 -23.16
CA LEU A 7 0.66 -40.94 -22.66
C LEU A 7 0.32 -40.80 -21.16
N SER A 8 1.10 -41.51 -20.36
CA SER A 8 1.37 -41.15 -18.98
C SER A 8 2.12 -39.81 -18.96
N SER A 9 1.43 -38.72 -18.62
CA SER A 9 2.06 -37.43 -18.36
C SER A 9 2.08 -37.15 -16.85
N PRO A 10 3.19 -37.39 -16.12
CA PRO A 10 3.31 -37.09 -14.71
C PRO A 10 3.72 -35.63 -14.43
N ILE A 11 3.37 -34.68 -15.29
CA ILE A 11 3.81 -33.28 -15.20
C ILE A 11 3.01 -32.42 -14.20
N TYR A 12 2.03 -32.99 -13.49
CA TYR A 12 1.32 -32.30 -12.40
C TYR A 12 1.49 -32.97 -11.02
N ALA A 13 2.57 -33.72 -10.82
CA ALA A 13 3.00 -34.15 -9.48
C ALA A 13 3.96 -33.12 -8.85
N GLY A 14 3.54 -31.86 -8.82
CA GLY A 14 4.23 -30.83 -8.05
C GLY A 14 4.03 -31.11 -6.57
N ARG A 15 5.07 -31.65 -5.94
CA ARG A 15 5.24 -31.75 -4.49
C ARG A 15 4.89 -30.40 -3.86
N TRP A 16 3.69 -30.27 -3.31
CA TRP A 16 3.33 -29.17 -2.44
C TRP A 16 4.24 -29.26 -1.21
N VAL A 17 5.38 -28.60 -1.28
CA VAL A 17 6.09 -28.21 -0.08
C VAL A 17 5.08 -27.33 0.64
N ARG A 18 4.38 -27.90 1.63
CA ARG A 18 3.84 -27.11 2.74
C ARG A 18 5.07 -26.45 3.32
N ARG A 19 5.41 -25.28 2.81
CA ARG A 19 6.17 -24.31 3.55
C ARG A 19 5.29 -24.11 4.77
N ARG A 20 5.64 -24.78 5.86
CA ARG A 20 5.08 -24.48 7.17
C ARG A 20 5.49 -23.02 7.36
N LEU A 21 4.61 -22.11 6.95
CA LEU A 21 4.69 -20.74 7.38
C LEU A 21 4.66 -20.89 8.89
N SER A 22 5.80 -20.65 9.52
CA SER A 22 5.80 -20.36 10.94
C SER A 22 4.71 -19.31 11.11
N PRO A 23 3.81 -19.46 12.10
CA PRO A 23 2.88 -18.39 12.39
C PRO A 23 3.75 -17.16 12.62
N VAL A 24 3.73 -16.22 11.67
CA VAL A 24 4.29 -14.90 11.91
C VAL A 24 3.48 -14.42 13.08
N ASN A 25 4.15 -14.28 14.24
CA ASN A 25 3.50 -13.89 15.47
C ASN A 25 2.70 -12.62 15.17
N SER A 26 1.39 -12.74 15.03
CA SER A 26 0.54 -11.69 14.45
C SER A 26 0.47 -10.46 15.34
N ALA A 27 1.01 -10.58 16.56
CA ALA A 27 1.13 -9.55 17.57
C ALA A 27 2.17 -8.45 17.27
N ASN A 28 2.96 -8.54 16.18
CA ASN A 28 4.04 -7.59 15.92
C ASN A 28 4.13 -7.09 14.47
N ILE A 29 3.06 -7.21 13.68
CA ILE A 29 3.00 -6.63 12.34
C ILE A 29 2.59 -5.16 12.46
N GLU A 30 3.57 -4.27 12.37
CA GLU A 30 3.33 -2.83 12.37
C GLU A 30 2.77 -2.38 11.02
N LYS A 31 1.91 -1.36 11.05
CA LYS A 31 1.38 -0.70 9.86
C LYS A 31 1.71 0.77 9.92
N THR A 32 2.10 1.33 8.78
CA THR A 32 2.36 2.76 8.65
C THR A 32 1.49 3.39 7.56
N LEU A 33 1.03 4.61 7.81
CA LEU A 33 0.32 5.44 6.84
C LEU A 33 1.33 6.32 6.11
N ILE A 34 1.33 6.22 4.79
CA ILE A 34 2.17 7.02 3.89
C ILE A 34 1.23 7.86 3.04
N LEU A 35 1.45 9.19 3.04
CA LEU A 35 0.67 10.13 2.24
C LEU A 35 1.54 10.70 1.11
N VAL A 36 1.12 10.48 -0.14
CA VAL A 36 1.58 11.28 -1.26
C VAL A 36 0.74 12.56 -1.27
N LYS A 37 1.39 13.69 -0.95
CA LYS A 37 0.77 15.02 -0.87
C LYS A 37 0.33 15.53 -2.26
N PRO A 38 -0.52 16.57 -2.35
CA PRO A 38 -1.10 17.02 -3.62
C PRO A 38 -0.06 17.37 -4.68
N ASP A 39 1.07 17.98 -4.29
CA ASP A 39 2.18 18.30 -5.19
C ASP A 39 2.85 17.04 -5.77
N GLY A 40 3.02 16.00 -4.95
CA GLY A 40 3.57 14.72 -5.39
C GLY A 40 2.65 14.00 -6.37
N VAL A 41 1.33 14.07 -6.13
CA VAL A 41 0.33 13.50 -7.04
C VAL A 41 0.29 14.28 -8.35
N ALA A 42 0.25 15.61 -8.31
CA ALA A 42 0.25 16.47 -9.50
C ALA A 42 1.49 16.27 -10.38
N ARG A 43 2.63 15.91 -9.78
CA ARG A 43 3.88 15.60 -10.48
C ARG A 43 3.98 14.15 -10.96
N GLY A 44 2.96 13.31 -10.75
CA GLY A 44 2.95 11.91 -11.16
C GLY A 44 3.90 11.02 -10.36
N LEU A 45 4.31 11.43 -9.15
CA LEU A 45 5.30 10.70 -8.34
C LEU A 45 4.74 9.51 -7.57
N THR A 46 3.41 9.30 -7.58
CA THR A 46 2.75 8.20 -6.85
C THR A 46 3.35 6.83 -7.18
N GLY A 47 3.60 6.55 -8.46
CA GLY A 47 4.18 5.27 -8.88
C GLY A 47 5.61 5.06 -8.39
N GLU A 48 6.42 6.12 -8.36
CA GLU A 48 7.79 6.06 -7.84
C GLU A 48 7.78 5.81 -6.32
N VAL A 49 6.86 6.43 -5.57
CA VAL A 49 6.70 6.19 -4.14
C VAL A 49 6.30 4.74 -3.86
N ILE A 50 5.29 4.22 -4.57
CA ILE A 50 4.86 2.83 -4.47
C ILE A 50 6.02 1.88 -4.79
N GLY A 51 6.72 2.11 -5.90
CA GLY A 51 7.84 1.27 -6.31
C GLY A 51 8.98 1.26 -5.28
N ARG A 52 9.23 2.36 -4.56
CA ARG A 52 10.20 2.39 -3.46
C ARG A 52 9.76 1.54 -2.26
N ILE A 53 8.49 1.60 -1.90
CA ILE A 53 7.92 0.81 -0.79
C ILE A 53 8.06 -0.69 -1.11
N GLU A 54 7.66 -1.10 -2.31
CA GLU A 54 7.75 -2.50 -2.75
C GLU A 54 9.19 -2.99 -2.86
N ARG A 55 10.10 -2.20 -3.44
CA ARG A 55 11.54 -2.55 -3.53
C ARG A 55 12.20 -2.69 -2.16
N LYS A 56 11.70 -2.00 -1.15
CA LYS A 56 12.18 -2.12 0.23
C LYS A 56 11.72 -3.43 0.89
N GLY A 57 10.73 -4.11 0.31
CA GLY A 57 10.18 -5.38 0.79
C GLY A 57 8.94 -5.24 1.66
N TYR A 58 8.36 -4.04 1.78
CA TYR A 58 7.10 -3.85 2.50
C TYR A 58 5.91 -4.32 1.65
N ALA A 59 4.93 -4.91 2.31
CA ALA A 59 3.65 -5.25 1.70
C ALA A 59 2.71 -4.05 1.76
N ILE A 60 2.19 -3.64 0.59
CA ILE A 60 1.13 -2.64 0.52
C ILE A 60 -0.20 -3.33 0.83
N VAL A 61 -0.86 -2.92 1.92
CA VAL A 61 -2.13 -3.49 2.39
C VAL A 61 -3.34 -2.70 1.95
N ALA A 62 -3.19 -1.39 1.69
CA ALA A 62 -4.26 -0.55 1.15
C ALA A 62 -3.68 0.64 0.38
N VAL A 63 -4.39 1.05 -0.67
CA VAL A 63 -4.14 2.29 -1.41
C VAL A 63 -5.47 2.98 -1.69
N ARG A 64 -5.55 4.28 -1.41
CA ARG A 64 -6.73 5.09 -1.72
C ARG A 64 -6.32 6.48 -2.18
N MET A 65 -6.85 6.91 -3.32
CA MET A 65 -6.82 8.30 -3.73
C MET A 65 -8.08 9.00 -3.23
N LEU A 66 -7.93 10.20 -2.68
CA LEU A 66 -9.05 11.02 -2.20
C LEU A 66 -8.70 12.50 -2.24
N HIS A 67 -9.71 13.35 -2.34
CA HIS A 67 -9.61 14.74 -1.89
C HIS A 67 -10.00 14.74 -0.41
N ALA A 68 -9.06 15.05 0.47
CA ALA A 68 -9.33 15.11 1.90
C ALA A 68 -10.06 16.41 2.21
N ASP A 69 -11.24 16.30 2.81
CA ASP A 69 -11.95 17.46 3.31
C ASP A 69 -11.26 18.04 4.56
N ARG A 70 -11.65 19.27 4.90
CA ARG A 70 -11.10 20.00 6.03
C ARG A 70 -11.30 19.26 7.36
N GLU A 71 -12.44 18.58 7.54
CA GLU A 71 -12.75 17.87 8.78
C GLU A 71 -11.78 16.71 9.02
N ILE A 72 -11.51 15.91 7.98
CA ILE A 72 -10.54 14.81 8.02
C ILE A 72 -9.13 15.35 8.28
N LEU A 73 -8.74 16.44 7.61
CA LEU A 73 -7.40 17.01 7.76
C LEU A 73 -7.17 17.61 9.15
N LEU A 74 -8.17 18.28 9.74
CA LEU A 74 -8.08 18.79 11.11
C LEU A 74 -7.97 17.65 12.12
N LYS A 75 -8.72 16.55 11.93
CA LYS A 75 -8.56 15.34 12.75
C LYS A 75 -7.17 14.72 12.59
N HIS A 76 -6.64 14.67 11.37
CA HIS A 76 -5.31 14.12 11.10
C HIS A 76 -4.19 14.98 11.70
N TYR A 77 -4.33 16.30 11.70
CA TYR A 77 -3.35 17.26 12.23
C TYR A 77 -3.75 17.86 13.59
N ALA A 78 -4.53 17.14 14.40
CA ALA A 78 -5.01 17.66 15.69
C ALA A 78 -3.85 18.07 16.63
N GLU A 79 -2.71 17.40 16.56
CA GLU A 79 -1.48 17.74 17.29
C GLU A 79 -0.85 19.10 16.91
N HIS A 80 -1.36 19.74 15.85
CA HIS A 80 -0.96 21.05 15.37
C HIS A 80 -1.96 22.16 15.74
N GLU A 81 -2.98 21.86 16.54
CA GLU A 81 -3.94 22.87 17.01
C GLU A 81 -3.23 24.05 17.70
N GLY A 82 -3.68 25.26 17.38
CA GLY A 82 -3.11 26.51 17.88
C GLY A 82 -1.77 26.92 17.25
N LYS A 83 -1.18 26.09 16.36
CA LYS A 83 0.07 26.46 15.67
C LYS A 83 -0.24 27.33 14.44
N PRO A 84 0.56 28.38 14.18
CA PRO A 84 0.28 29.35 13.11
C PRO A 84 0.34 28.76 11.70
N PHE A 85 0.96 27.58 11.55
CA PHE A 85 1.09 26.89 10.26
C PHE A 85 -0.04 25.90 9.98
N LEU A 86 -0.98 25.68 10.91
CA LEU A 86 -2.05 24.70 10.71
C LEU A 86 -2.93 25.09 9.51
N GLU A 87 -3.44 26.32 9.46
CA GLU A 87 -4.32 26.75 8.36
C GLU A 87 -3.65 26.64 6.98
N PRO A 88 -2.44 27.18 6.76
CA PRO A 88 -1.73 26.98 5.50
C PRO A 88 -1.51 25.50 5.16
N LEU A 89 -1.28 24.64 6.15
CA LEU A 89 -1.12 23.20 5.95
C LEU A 89 -2.42 22.54 5.48
N ILE A 90 -3.56 22.89 6.08
CA ILE A 90 -4.88 22.39 5.70
C ILE A 90 -5.23 22.85 4.28
N GLU A 91 -5.02 24.14 3.96
CA GLU A 91 -5.23 24.68 2.62
C GLU A 91 -4.37 23.95 1.60
N PHE A 92 -3.08 23.75 1.89
CA PHE A 92 -2.19 23.01 1.01
C PHE A 92 -2.64 21.56 0.80
N MET A 93 -2.97 20.84 1.87
CA MET A 93 -3.37 19.44 1.79
C MET A 93 -4.74 19.23 1.13
N SER A 94 -5.62 20.24 1.15
CA SER A 94 -6.93 20.22 0.48
C SER A 94 -6.89 20.75 -0.96
N SER A 95 -5.76 21.31 -1.42
CA SER A 95 -5.62 21.91 -2.75
C SER A 95 -5.74 20.94 -3.93
N GLY A 96 -5.70 19.64 -3.69
CA GLY A 96 -5.78 18.61 -4.73
C GLY A 96 -5.86 17.20 -4.16
N PRO A 97 -5.80 16.17 -5.03
CA PRO A 97 -5.92 14.79 -4.59
C PRO A 97 -4.66 14.35 -3.84
N ILE A 98 -4.86 13.59 -2.77
CA ILE A 98 -3.80 12.86 -2.07
C ILE A 98 -3.92 11.37 -2.32
N VAL A 99 -2.82 10.64 -2.18
CA VAL A 99 -2.83 9.17 -2.16
C VAL A 99 -2.38 8.69 -0.79
N ALA A 100 -3.29 8.02 -0.08
CA ALA A 100 -3.01 7.33 1.17
C ALA A 100 -2.65 5.87 0.90
N ILE A 101 -1.51 5.44 1.45
CA ILE A 101 -0.97 4.09 1.33
C ILE A 101 -0.77 3.54 2.73
N VAL A 102 -1.20 2.30 2.98
CA VAL A 102 -0.86 1.58 4.21
C VAL A 102 0.13 0.47 3.84
N ALA A 103 1.28 0.46 4.51
CA ALA A 103 2.34 -0.52 4.32
C ALA A 103 2.66 -1.25 5.63
N GLN A 104 3.12 -2.50 5.52
CA GLN A 104 3.58 -3.35 6.63
C GLN A 104 4.77 -4.23 6.22
#